data_AF-A0A497SHZ8-F1
#
_entry.id   AF-A0A497SHZ8-F1
#
_cell.length_a   1.000
_cell.length_b   1.000
_cell.length_c   1.000
_cell.angle_alpha   90.00
_cell.angle_beta   90.00
_cell.angle_gamma   90.00
#
_symmetry.space_group_name_H-M   'P 1'
#
loop_
_entity.id
_entity.type
_entity.pdbx_description
1 polymer ?
#
loop_
_entity_poly.entity_id
_entity_poly.type
_entity_poly.pdbx_seq_one_letter_code
_entity_poly.pdbx_strand_id
1 'polypeptide(L)' 'HAEDIVVRKSDFIDERTLAILADKAACDIKREIIEKMKNPEAQMKIVVEVKG' A
#
# COMPACT_ATOMS: atom_id res chain seq x y z
N HIS A 1 -2.23 -15.87 4.76
CA HIS A 1 -1.89 -14.71 3.91
C HIS A 1 -3.01 -14.25 2.97
N ALA A 2 -4.27 -14.69 3.13
CA ALA A 2 -5.40 -14.17 2.34
C ALA A 2 -5.81 -12.73 2.74
N GLU A 3 -5.24 -12.20 3.81
CA GLU A 3 -5.63 -10.94 4.45
C GLU A 3 -4.63 -9.79 4.19
N ASP A 4 -3.51 -10.08 3.54
CA ASP A 4 -2.41 -9.12 3.34
C ASP A 4 -2.39 -8.58 1.90
N ILE A 5 -2.13 -7.28 1.75
CA ILE A 5 -1.86 -6.63 0.46
C ILE A 5 -0.52 -5.88 0.56
N VAL A 6 0.40 -6.13 -0.39
CA VAL A 6 1.73 -5.51 -0.42
C VAL A 6 1.95 -4.76 -1.73
N VAL A 7 2.43 -3.52 -1.62
CA VAL A 7 2.92 -2.70 -2.75
C VAL A 7 4.42 -2.49 -2.57
N ARG A 8 5.22 -2.73 -3.62
CA ARG A 8 6.69 -2.76 -3.56
C ARG A 8 7.30 -1.74 -4.50
N LYS A 9 8.45 -1.18 -4.10
CA LYS A 9 9.31 -0.39 -5.00
C LYS A 9 10.17 -1.27 -5.92
N SER A 10 10.54 -2.47 -5.47
CA SER A 10 11.24 -3.46 -6.29
C SER A 10 10.28 -4.22 -7.21
N ASP A 11 10.85 -5.02 -8.10
CA ASP A 11 10.18 -5.96 -9.01
C ASP A 11 10.00 -7.38 -8.42
N PHE A 12 10.37 -7.58 -7.16
CA PHE A 12 10.17 -8.86 -6.47
C PHE A 12 8.67 -9.13 -6.27
N ILE A 13 8.23 -10.36 -6.56
CA ILE A 13 6.83 -10.79 -6.47
C ILE A 13 6.72 -11.97 -5.50
N ASP A 14 5.77 -11.85 -4.57
CA ASP A 14 5.26 -12.96 -3.76
C ASP A 14 3.72 -12.98 -3.78
N GLU A 15 3.12 -13.98 -3.14
CA GLU A 15 1.67 -14.22 -3.14
C GLU A 15 0.81 -13.04 -2.64
N ARG A 16 1.41 -12.07 -1.95
CA ARG A 16 0.71 -10.90 -1.37
C ARG A 16 0.88 -9.64 -2.21
N THR A 17 1.69 -9.70 -3.27
CA THR A 17 2.09 -8.53 -4.04
C THR A 17 0.97 -8.09 -4.98
N LEU A 18 0.39 -6.92 -4.72
CA LEU A 18 -0.62 -6.29 -5.59
C LEU A 18 0.02 -5.43 -6.68
N ALA A 19 1.11 -4.72 -6.36
CA ALA A 19 1.82 -3.86 -7.30
C ALA A 19 3.33 -3.80 -7.01
N ILE A 20 4.11 -3.72 -8.08
CA ILE A 20 5.57 -3.54 -8.08
C ILE A 20 5.95 -2.18 -8.68
N LEU A 21 7.22 -1.79 -8.56
CA LEU A 21 7.76 -0.55 -9.14
C LEU A 21 7.05 0.74 -8.68
N ALA A 22 6.55 0.77 -7.44
CA ALA A 22 5.94 1.96 -6.85
C ALA A 22 6.94 3.12 -6.66
N ASP A 23 6.45 4.35 -6.76
CA ASP A 23 7.23 5.57 -6.49
C ASP A 23 7.57 5.72 -5.00
N LYS A 24 6.73 5.17 -4.12
CA LYS A 24 6.79 5.31 -2.66
C LYS A 24 6.74 3.98 -1.92
N ALA A 25 7.41 3.92 -0.78
CA ALA A 25 7.31 2.87 0.22
C ALA A 25 6.69 3.41 1.53
N ALA A 26 6.56 2.55 2.54
CA ALA A 26 6.05 2.93 3.87
C ALA A 26 6.81 4.13 4.49
N CYS A 27 8.12 4.23 4.27
CA CYS A 27 8.94 5.35 4.76
C CYS A 27 8.63 6.69 4.07
N ASP A 28 8.06 6.66 2.87
CA ASP A 28 7.73 7.84 2.07
C ASP A 28 6.32 8.38 2.38
N ILE A 29 5.53 7.66 3.19
CA ILE A 29 4.18 8.08 3.58
C ILE A 29 4.27 9.29 4.51
N LYS A 30 3.53 10.35 4.17
CA LYS A 30 3.48 11.56 4.99
C LYS A 30 3.07 11.24 6.42
N ARG A 31 3.76 11.85 7.39
CA ARG A 31 3.55 11.56 8.82
C ARG A 31 2.12 11.81 9.28
N GLU A 32 1.46 12.83 8.72
CA GLU A 32 0.05 13.13 8.99
C GLU A 32 -0.90 11.95 8.69
N ILE A 33 -0.62 11.16 7.65
CA ILE A 33 -1.41 9.99 7.28
C ILE A 33 -1.17 8.89 8.31
N ILE A 34 0.10 8.67 8.68
CA ILE A 34 0.47 7.66 9.68
C ILE A 34 -0.20 7.94 11.03
N GLU A 35 -0.18 9.19 11.48
CA GLU A 35 -0.83 9.57 12.74
C GLU A 35 -2.35 9.36 12.69
N LYS A 36 -3.02 9.67 11.58
CA LYS A 36 -4.45 9.38 11.40
C LYS A 36 -4.76 7.88 11.44
N MET A 37 -3.93 7.07 10.79
CA MET A 37 -4.11 5.62 10.71
C MET A 37 -3.84 4.89 12.04
N LYS A 38 -3.32 5.57 13.08
CA LYS A 38 -3.25 4.99 14.43
C LYS A 38 -4.61 4.87 15.11
N ASN A 39 -5.62 5.61 14.65
CA ASN A 39 -6.99 5.43 15.12
C ASN A 39 -7.54 4.11 14.52
N PRO A 40 -7.97 3.13 15.34
CA PRO A 40 -8.50 1.86 14.84
C PRO A 40 -9.77 2.01 13.98
N GLU A 41 -10.50 3.11 14.13
CA GLU A 41 -11.70 3.41 13.31
C GLU A 41 -11.36 4.07 11.97
N ALA A 42 -10.09 4.45 11.74
CA ALA A 42 -9.68 5.07 10.48
C ALA A 42 -9.63 4.04 9.35
N GLN A 43 -10.12 4.43 8.17
CA GLN A 43 -10.13 3.59 6.98
C GLN A 43 -9.27 4.20 5.87
N MET A 44 -8.50 3.35 5.19
CA MET A 44 -7.75 3.72 3.98
C MET A 44 -8.54 3.27 2.75
N LYS A 45 -8.82 4.20 1.83
CA LYS A 45 -9.39 3.86 0.52
C LYS A 45 -8.25 3.67 -0.48
N ILE A 46 -8.20 2.49 -1.10
CA ILE A 46 -7.28 2.17 -2.19
C ILE A 46 -8.08 2.15 -3.49
N VAL A 47 -7.57 2.79 -4.55
CA VAL A 47 -8.18 2.80 -5.89
C VAL A 47 -7.19 2.18 -6.87
N VAL A 48 -7.65 1.19 -7.62
CA VAL A 48 -6.87 0.51 -8.65
C VAL A 48 -7.58 0.75 -9.99
N GLU A 49 -6.83 1.28 -10.95
CA GLU A 49 -7.34 1.57 -12.29
C GLU A 49 -6.50 0.82 -13.32
N VAL A 50 -7.17 0.17 -14.25
CA VAL A 50 -6.54 -0.52 -15.38
C VAL A 50 -6.95 0.20 -16.64
N LYS A 51 -5.98 0.62 -17.45
CA LYS A 51 -6.23 1.13 -18.79
C LYS A 51 -6.15 -0.04 -19.77
N GLY A 52 -7.20 -0.21 -20.56
CA GLY A 52 -7.23 -1.13 -21.70
C GLY A 52 -6.58 -0.54 -22.93
#